data_AF-A0A7D6CQ67-F1
#
_entry.id   AF-A0A7D6CQ67-F1
#
_cell.length_a   1.000
_cell.length_b   1.000
_cell.length_c   1.000
_cell.angle_alpha   90.00
_cell.angle_beta   90.00
_cell.angle_gamma   90.00
#
_symmetry.space_group_name_H-M   'P 1'
#
loop_
_entity.id
_entity.type
_entity.pdbx_description
1 polymer ?
#
loop_
_entity_poly.entity_id
_entity_poly.type
_entity_poly.pdbx_seq_one_letter_code
_entity_poly.pdbx_strand_id
1 'polypeptide(L)'
;MPLQTETLALEEAVADLEDEQEELADEIAQIPPGKRTENNNEYVKLAQRAGEIQRYLGGLEWVREEHGADVEFSLSGLDTQETLEINDRIDDLSSETVTPTQSTDNMATIFWVAKGIDSAPFIDSDDYGDKCATVRGLPRQVTDWLESRINDLSTVGEREGNSFEQLVAERTERYHETSS
;
A
#
# COMPACT_ATOMS: atom_id res chain seq x y z
N MET A 1 8.32 11.25 17.24
CA MET A 1 7.92 12.24 16.22
C MET A 1 6.49 11.87 15.86
N PRO A 2 5.56 12.83 15.71
CA PRO A 2 4.23 12.50 15.21
C PRO A 2 4.40 11.84 13.83
N LEU A 3 3.63 10.77 13.58
CA LEU A 3 3.60 10.16 12.26
C LEU A 3 2.95 11.09 11.26
N GLN A 4 3.20 10.81 9.99
CA GLN A 4 2.68 11.63 8.91
C GLN A 4 1.18 11.39 8.80
N THR A 5 0.41 12.47 8.89
CA THR A 5 -0.99 12.51 8.51
C THR A 5 -1.06 13.25 7.19
N GLU A 6 -1.82 12.71 6.25
CA GLU A 6 -2.01 13.28 4.93
C GLU A 6 -3.50 13.36 4.61
N THR A 7 -3.89 14.50 4.02
CA THR A 7 -5.23 14.65 3.44
C THR A 7 -5.08 14.65 1.93
N LEU A 8 -5.76 13.72 1.28
CA LEU A 8 -5.69 13.45 -0.16
C LEU A 8 -7.07 13.68 -0.77
N ALA A 9 -7.14 14.55 -1.78
CA ALA A 9 -8.32 14.64 -2.63
C ALA A 9 -8.37 13.43 -3.58
N LEU A 10 -9.55 12.86 -3.81
CA LEU A 10 -9.72 11.69 -4.68
C LEU A 10 -9.17 11.94 -6.08
N GLU A 11 -9.47 13.08 -6.68
CA GLU A 11 -9.00 13.41 -8.04
C GLU A 11 -7.49 13.58 -8.11
N GLU A 12 -6.85 14.12 -7.06
CA GLU A 12 -5.38 14.21 -7.01
C GLU A 12 -4.77 12.81 -6.90
N ALA A 13 -5.32 11.95 -6.03
CA ALA A 13 -4.85 10.58 -5.88
C ALA A 13 -5.04 9.74 -7.16
N VAL A 14 -6.10 9.97 -7.92
CA VAL A 14 -6.32 9.33 -9.23
C VAL A 14 -5.31 9.86 -10.25
N ALA A 15 -5.13 11.17 -10.35
CA ALA A 15 -4.18 11.78 -11.28
C ALA A 15 -2.75 11.28 -11.03
N ASP A 16 -2.30 11.23 -9.77
CA ASP A 16 -0.98 10.73 -9.41
C ASP A 16 -0.76 9.27 -9.85
N LEU A 17 -1.80 8.43 -9.71
CA LEU A 17 -1.75 7.02 -10.13
C LEU A 17 -1.81 6.86 -11.65
N GLU A 18 -2.52 7.73 -12.36
CA GLU A 18 -2.52 7.78 -13.82
C GLU A 18 -1.15 8.21 -14.36
N ASP A 19 -0.54 9.23 -13.78
CA ASP A 19 0.82 9.68 -14.11
C ASP A 19 1.84 8.55 -13.85
N GLU A 20 1.79 7.88 -12.68
CA GLU A 20 2.66 6.73 -12.38
C GLU A 20 2.42 5.56 -13.36
N GLN A 21 1.18 5.34 -13.81
CA GLN A 21 0.88 4.33 -14.82
C GLN A 21 1.52 4.67 -16.17
N GLU A 22 1.51 5.93 -16.58
CA GLU A 22 2.16 6.39 -17.82
C GLU A 22 3.68 6.21 -17.74
N GLU A 23 4.29 6.59 -16.61
CA GLU A 23 5.73 6.41 -16.38
C GLU A 23 6.14 4.93 -16.45
N LEU A 24 5.39 4.03 -15.78
CA LEU A 24 5.65 2.59 -15.85
C LEU A 24 5.45 2.03 -17.26
N ALA A 25 4.49 2.56 -18.02
CA ALA A 25 4.29 2.15 -19.41
C ALA A 25 5.52 2.50 -20.27
N ASP A 26 6.10 3.69 -20.05
CA ASP A 26 7.33 4.13 -20.71
C ASP A 26 8.55 3.28 -20.28
N GLU A 27 8.69 2.95 -19.00
CA GLU A 27 9.76 2.07 -18.51
C GLU A 27 9.65 0.65 -19.10
N ILE A 28 8.45 0.06 -19.11
CA ILE A 28 8.22 -1.24 -19.73
C ILE A 28 8.46 -1.17 -21.25
N ALA A 29 8.13 -0.04 -21.89
CA ALA A 29 8.38 0.16 -23.32
C ALA A 29 9.87 0.11 -23.66
N GLN A 30 10.75 0.59 -22.78
CA GLN A 30 12.21 0.53 -22.93
C GLN A 30 12.75 -0.91 -22.88
N ILE A 31 12.05 -1.83 -22.21
CA ILE A 31 12.42 -3.25 -22.19
C ILE A 31 12.09 -3.88 -23.55
N PRO A 32 13.06 -4.51 -24.26
CA PRO A 32 12.80 -5.18 -25.53
C PRO A 32 11.70 -6.24 -25.41
N PRO A 33 10.78 -6.37 -26.38
CA PRO A 33 9.65 -7.32 -26.28
C PRO A 33 10.07 -8.77 -25.98
N GLY A 34 11.18 -9.24 -26.57
CA GLY A 34 11.71 -10.58 -26.29
C GLY A 34 12.29 -10.79 -24.89
N LYS A 35 12.45 -9.71 -24.11
CA LYS A 35 12.89 -9.73 -22.70
C LYS A 35 11.76 -9.44 -21.71
N ARG A 36 10.53 -9.20 -22.18
CA ARG A 36 9.34 -9.03 -21.34
C ARG A 36 8.78 -10.39 -20.93
N THR A 37 9.52 -11.07 -20.08
CA THR A 37 9.22 -12.45 -19.66
C THR A 37 9.34 -12.57 -18.15
N GLU A 38 8.74 -13.61 -17.57
CA GLU A 38 8.83 -13.95 -16.15
C GLU A 38 10.27 -14.16 -15.63
N ASN A 39 11.24 -14.39 -16.52
CA ASN A 39 12.65 -14.54 -16.17
C ASN A 39 13.41 -13.21 -16.06
N ASN A 40 12.77 -12.09 -16.43
CA ASN A 40 13.34 -10.76 -16.30
C ASN A 40 12.76 -10.09 -15.06
N ASN A 41 13.55 -10.05 -13.98
CA ASN A 41 13.13 -9.50 -12.70
C ASN A 41 12.68 -8.04 -12.78
N GLU A 42 13.33 -7.23 -13.61
CA GLU A 42 12.95 -5.82 -13.80
C GLU A 42 11.56 -5.71 -14.42
N TYR A 43 11.31 -6.45 -15.51
CA TYR A 43 9.99 -6.51 -16.14
C TYR A 43 8.92 -7.04 -15.18
N VAL A 44 9.22 -8.08 -14.39
CA VAL A 44 8.27 -8.65 -13.43
C VAL A 44 7.89 -7.62 -12.36
N LYS A 45 8.85 -6.89 -11.80
CA LYS A 45 8.59 -5.83 -10.81
C LYS A 45 7.71 -4.73 -11.39
N LEU A 46 8.05 -4.22 -12.58
CA LEU A 46 7.27 -3.17 -13.24
C LEU A 46 5.85 -3.64 -13.60
N ALA A 47 5.71 -4.86 -14.11
CA ALA A 47 4.41 -5.44 -14.45
C ALA A 47 3.53 -5.69 -13.21
N GLN A 48 4.14 -6.09 -12.08
CA GLN A 48 3.44 -6.22 -10.81
C GLN A 48 2.93 -4.86 -10.33
N ARG A 49 3.79 -3.83 -10.31
CA ARG A 49 3.41 -2.48 -9.92
C ARG A 49 2.31 -1.89 -10.81
N ALA A 50 2.41 -2.07 -12.13
CA ALA A 50 1.36 -1.64 -13.06
C ALA A 50 0.01 -2.34 -12.78
N GLY A 51 0.05 -3.63 -12.42
CA GLY A 51 -1.14 -4.37 -12.04
C GLY A 51 -1.76 -3.91 -10.70
N GLU A 52 -0.93 -3.47 -9.75
CA GLU A 52 -1.38 -2.85 -8.49
C GLU A 52 -2.05 -1.50 -8.76
N ILE A 53 -1.43 -0.62 -9.53
CA ILE A 53 -2.00 0.69 -9.88
C ILE A 53 -3.35 0.54 -10.59
N GLN A 54 -3.46 -0.38 -11.57
CA GLN A 54 -4.74 -0.65 -12.23
C GLN A 54 -5.83 -1.12 -11.26
N ARG A 55 -5.45 -1.91 -10.25
CA ARG A 55 -6.38 -2.33 -9.21
C ARG A 55 -6.82 -1.13 -8.37
N TYR A 56 -5.88 -0.27 -7.97
CA TYR A 56 -6.17 0.93 -7.17
C TYR A 56 -7.09 1.89 -7.92
N LEU A 57 -6.79 2.20 -9.19
CA LEU A 57 -7.64 3.03 -10.04
C LEU A 57 -9.07 2.47 -10.12
N GLY A 58 -9.22 1.15 -10.29
CA GLY A 58 -10.55 0.52 -10.26
C GLY A 58 -11.29 0.64 -8.93
N GLY A 59 -10.57 0.69 -7.80
CA GLY A 59 -11.15 0.95 -6.49
C GLY A 59 -11.56 2.41 -6.32
N LEU A 60 -10.71 3.35 -6.73
CA LEU A 60 -10.97 4.79 -6.65
C LEU A 60 -12.11 5.22 -7.57
N GLU A 61 -12.26 4.61 -8.74
CA GLU A 61 -13.40 4.84 -9.63
C GLU A 61 -14.72 4.45 -8.95
N TRP A 62 -14.75 3.33 -8.22
CA TRP A 62 -15.94 2.97 -7.44
C TRP A 62 -16.25 4.03 -6.37
N VAL A 63 -15.23 4.58 -5.69
CA VAL A 63 -15.45 5.66 -4.72
C VAL A 63 -15.99 6.92 -5.41
N ARG A 64 -15.44 7.27 -6.57
CA ARG A 64 -15.91 8.39 -7.41
C ARG A 64 -17.39 8.21 -7.79
N GLU A 65 -17.79 7.01 -8.19
CA GLU A 65 -19.17 6.69 -8.57
C GLU A 65 -20.14 6.77 -7.38
N GLU A 66 -19.75 6.23 -6.22
CA GLU A 66 -20.64 6.08 -5.06
C GLU A 66 -20.71 7.36 -4.20
N HIS A 67 -19.60 8.09 -4.07
CA HIS A 67 -19.46 9.23 -3.15
C HIS A 67 -19.18 10.57 -3.84
N GLY A 68 -18.85 10.57 -5.14
CA GLY A 68 -18.53 11.76 -5.93
C GLY A 68 -17.02 12.02 -6.05
N ALA A 69 -16.66 12.90 -6.99
CA ALA A 69 -15.28 13.24 -7.31
C ALA A 69 -14.61 14.15 -6.26
N ASP A 70 -15.37 15.03 -5.62
CA ASP A 70 -14.84 16.07 -4.72
C ASP A 70 -14.63 15.56 -3.26
N VAL A 71 -14.41 14.27 -3.08
CA VAL A 71 -14.23 13.67 -1.74
C VAL A 71 -12.77 13.64 -1.34
N GLU A 72 -12.53 13.72 -0.03
CA GLU A 72 -11.20 13.74 0.56
C GLU A 72 -11.04 12.58 1.56
N PHE A 73 -9.81 12.08 1.66
CA PHE A 73 -9.39 11.09 2.65
C PHE A 73 -8.38 11.73 3.58
N SER A 74 -8.56 11.56 4.88
CA SER A 74 -7.52 11.87 5.87
C SER A 74 -6.98 10.56 6.41
N LEU A 75 -5.73 10.27 6.10
CA LEU A 75 -5.04 9.04 6.48
C LEU A 75 -3.88 9.36 7.41
N SER A 76 -3.65 8.49 8.37
CA SER A 76 -2.54 8.58 9.32
C SER A 76 -1.70 7.31 9.25
N GLY A 77 -0.38 7.49 9.25
CA GLY A 77 0.54 6.37 9.47
C GLY A 77 0.36 5.80 10.88
N LEU A 78 0.56 4.49 11.01
CA LEU A 78 0.47 3.76 12.28
C LEU A 78 1.82 3.66 12.96
N ASP A 79 1.83 3.86 14.28
CA ASP A 79 3.04 3.70 15.07
C ASP A 79 3.29 2.23 15.45
N THR A 80 4.46 2.00 16.05
CA THR A 80 4.83 0.65 16.50
C THR A 80 3.85 0.12 17.54
N GLN A 81 3.30 0.97 18.40
CA GLN A 81 2.33 0.55 19.41
C GLN A 81 1.02 0.13 18.74
N GLU A 82 0.51 0.94 17.82
CA GLU A 82 -0.73 0.67 17.09
C GLU A 82 -0.61 -0.59 16.22
N THR A 83 0.55 -0.78 15.59
CA THR A 83 0.88 -2.01 14.86
C THR A 83 0.84 -3.24 15.78
N LEU A 84 1.39 -3.13 16.99
CA LEU A 84 1.35 -4.21 17.98
C LEU A 84 -0.07 -4.48 18.47
N GLU A 85 -0.87 -3.44 18.72
CA GLU A 85 -2.29 -3.59 19.10
C GLU A 85 -3.10 -4.34 18.04
N ILE A 86 -2.83 -4.09 16.75
CA ILE A 86 -3.46 -4.81 15.64
C ILE A 86 -3.03 -6.28 15.65
N ASN A 87 -1.73 -6.55 15.76
CA ASN A 87 -1.20 -7.91 15.79
C ASN A 87 -1.73 -8.72 16.97
N ASP A 88 -1.74 -8.15 18.17
CA ASP A 88 -2.29 -8.78 19.38
C ASP A 88 -3.77 -9.15 19.17
N ARG A 89 -4.54 -8.27 18.50
CA ARG A 89 -5.96 -8.52 18.24
C ARG A 89 -6.20 -9.59 17.17
N ILE A 90 -5.33 -9.68 16.17
CA ILE A 90 -5.35 -10.76 15.18
C ILE A 90 -5.03 -12.09 15.87
N ASP A 91 -4.01 -12.09 16.73
CA ASP A 91 -3.59 -13.27 17.49
C ASP A 91 -4.70 -13.75 18.42
N ASP A 92 -5.34 -12.83 19.17
CA ASP A 92 -6.49 -13.13 20.03
C ASP A 92 -7.63 -13.76 19.24
N LEU A 93 -8.03 -13.16 18.12
CA LEU A 93 -9.11 -13.68 17.26
C LEU A 93 -8.76 -15.05 16.66
N SER A 94 -7.51 -15.24 16.25
CA SER A 94 -7.02 -16.51 15.72
C SER A 94 -7.02 -17.61 16.78
N SER A 95 -6.77 -17.26 18.05
CA SER A 95 -6.80 -18.18 19.18
C SER A 95 -8.22 -18.58 19.59
N GLU A 96 -9.20 -17.70 19.38
CA GLU A 96 -10.63 -17.95 19.63
C GLU A 96 -11.30 -18.78 18.52
N THR A 97 -10.79 -18.73 17.28
CA THR A 97 -11.32 -19.51 16.15
C THR A 97 -10.54 -20.82 15.91
N VAL A 98 -11.10 -21.94 16.37
CA VAL A 98 -10.53 -23.31 16.26
C VAL A 98 -10.37 -23.82 14.81
N THR A 99 -10.86 -23.07 13.82
CA THR A 99 -10.73 -23.39 12.40
C THR A 99 -10.05 -22.24 11.66
N PRO A 100 -8.85 -22.44 11.06
CA PRO A 100 -8.21 -21.46 10.21
C PRO A 100 -8.95 -21.42 8.87
N THR A 101 -10.15 -20.85 8.86
CA THR A 101 -10.87 -20.55 7.62
C THR A 101 -10.27 -19.27 7.04
N GLN A 102 -9.36 -19.43 6.08
CA GLN A 102 -9.04 -18.50 4.99
C GLN A 102 -9.57 -17.06 5.14
N SER A 103 -9.03 -16.24 6.05
CA SER A 103 -9.23 -14.77 6.05
C SER A 103 -8.52 -14.00 7.16
N THR A 104 -7.57 -14.56 7.90
CA THR A 104 -6.81 -13.77 8.89
C THR A 104 -6.08 -12.59 8.24
N ASP A 105 -5.53 -12.78 7.04
CA ASP A 105 -4.86 -11.71 6.28
C ASP A 105 -5.86 -10.60 5.88
N ASN A 106 -7.09 -10.97 5.52
CA ASN A 106 -8.13 -9.99 5.23
C ASN A 106 -8.57 -9.23 6.50
N MET A 107 -8.52 -9.86 7.67
CA MET A 107 -8.80 -9.20 8.94
C MET A 107 -7.70 -8.22 9.33
N ALA A 108 -6.44 -8.56 9.05
CA ALA A 108 -5.31 -7.66 9.29
C ALA A 108 -5.46 -6.36 8.49
N THR A 109 -5.73 -6.46 7.19
CA THR A 109 -6.02 -5.28 6.34
C THR A 109 -7.18 -4.45 6.88
N ILE A 110 -8.27 -5.09 7.35
CA ILE A 110 -9.42 -4.36 7.91
C ILE A 110 -9.03 -3.55 9.15
N PHE A 111 -8.31 -4.16 10.10
CA PHE A 111 -7.87 -3.47 11.31
C PHE A 111 -6.86 -2.37 11.01
N TRP A 112 -5.92 -2.65 10.11
CA TRP A 112 -4.93 -1.70 9.65
C TRP A 112 -5.56 -0.44 9.05
N VAL A 113 -6.42 -0.65 8.05
CA VAL A 113 -7.12 0.45 7.36
C VAL A 113 -8.05 1.19 8.32
N ALA A 114 -8.81 0.49 9.17
CA ALA A 114 -9.70 1.14 10.13
C ALA A 114 -8.95 2.00 11.16
N LYS A 115 -7.71 1.61 11.52
CA LYS A 115 -6.87 2.37 12.45
C LYS A 115 -6.23 3.59 11.77
N GLY A 116 -5.79 3.45 10.52
CA GLY A 116 -5.12 4.53 9.78
C GLY A 116 -6.05 5.48 9.04
N ILE A 117 -7.37 5.30 9.07
CA ILE A 117 -8.33 6.30 8.58
C ILE A 117 -8.72 7.24 9.72
N ASP A 118 -8.33 8.50 9.58
CA ASP A 118 -8.85 9.58 10.43
C ASP A 118 -10.25 9.99 9.96
N SER A 119 -10.41 10.27 8.65
CA SER A 119 -11.67 10.65 8.01
C SER A 119 -11.73 10.12 6.57
N ALA A 120 -12.92 9.68 6.12
CA ALA A 120 -13.16 9.21 4.76
C ALA A 120 -14.65 9.35 4.41
N PRO A 121 -15.04 9.43 3.12
CA PRO A 121 -16.43 9.67 2.71
C PRO A 121 -17.43 8.57 3.09
N PHE A 122 -16.95 7.39 3.49
CA PHE A 122 -17.76 6.26 3.94
C PHE A 122 -17.71 6.06 5.47
N ILE A 123 -16.94 6.86 6.21
CA ILE A 123 -16.78 6.74 7.66
C ILE A 123 -17.57 7.86 8.35
N ASP A 124 -18.69 7.50 8.97
CA ASP A 124 -19.54 8.43 9.72
C ASP A 124 -19.28 8.41 11.25
N SER A 125 -18.47 7.45 11.73
CA SER A 125 -18.23 7.19 13.14
C SER A 125 -16.72 7.15 13.44
N ASP A 126 -16.33 7.80 14.54
CA ASP A 126 -14.98 7.71 15.08
C ASP A 126 -14.75 6.42 15.89
N ASP A 127 -15.82 5.63 16.14
CA ASP A 127 -15.70 4.36 16.84
C ASP A 127 -14.95 3.33 15.98
N TYR A 128 -13.88 2.78 16.55
CA TYR A 128 -13.03 1.81 15.84
C TYR A 128 -13.78 0.56 15.39
N GLY A 129 -14.77 0.09 16.17
CA GLY A 129 -15.58 -1.07 15.81
C GLY A 129 -16.47 -0.79 14.60
N ASP A 130 -17.09 0.39 14.57
CA ASP A 130 -17.88 0.86 13.43
C ASP A 130 -16.99 1.05 12.19
N LYS A 131 -15.80 1.66 12.34
CA LYS A 131 -14.82 1.77 11.23
C LYS A 131 -14.46 0.41 10.65
N CYS A 132 -14.17 -0.57 11.50
CA CYS A 132 -13.88 -1.95 11.05
C CYS A 132 -15.06 -2.58 10.30
N ALA A 133 -16.30 -2.32 10.75
CA ALA A 133 -17.50 -2.84 10.10
C ALA A 133 -17.70 -2.21 8.71
N THR A 134 -17.47 -0.91 8.58
CA THR A 134 -17.52 -0.20 7.30
C THR A 134 -16.44 -0.71 6.35
N VAL A 135 -15.18 -0.79 6.80
CA VAL A 135 -14.05 -1.24 5.97
C VAL A 135 -14.27 -2.67 5.46
N ARG A 136 -14.90 -3.55 6.25
CA ARG A 136 -15.28 -4.91 5.83
C ARG A 136 -16.27 -4.92 4.66
N GLY A 137 -17.09 -3.87 4.52
CA GLY A 137 -18.07 -3.72 3.44
C GLY A 137 -17.51 -3.12 2.15
N LEU A 138 -16.29 -2.59 2.18
CA LEU A 138 -15.68 -1.94 1.03
C LEU A 138 -15.19 -2.95 -0.02
N PRO A 139 -15.13 -2.57 -1.31
CA PRO A 139 -14.43 -3.34 -2.32
C PRO A 139 -12.96 -3.55 -1.94
N ARG A 140 -12.42 -4.76 -2.20
CA ARG A 140 -11.03 -5.11 -1.85
C ARG A 140 -10.02 -4.16 -2.48
N GLN A 141 -10.30 -3.65 -3.67
CA GLN A 141 -9.45 -2.69 -4.37
C GLN A 141 -9.28 -1.38 -3.60
N VAL A 142 -10.35 -0.91 -2.93
CA VAL A 142 -10.32 0.30 -2.10
C VAL A 142 -9.50 0.04 -0.85
N THR A 143 -9.71 -1.11 -0.19
CA THR A 143 -8.93 -1.45 1.02
C THR A 143 -7.46 -1.69 0.72
N ASP A 144 -7.10 -2.27 -0.44
CA ASP A 144 -5.71 -2.44 -0.85
C ASP A 144 -5.02 -1.08 -1.07
N TRP A 145 -5.72 -0.13 -1.72
CA TRP A 145 -5.19 1.22 -1.93
C TRP A 145 -4.99 1.97 -0.60
N LEU A 146 -5.98 1.92 0.29
CA LEU A 146 -5.88 2.55 1.62
C LEU A 146 -4.74 1.94 2.44
N GLU A 147 -4.61 0.62 2.45
CA GLU A 147 -3.53 -0.10 3.13
C GLU A 147 -2.16 0.32 2.59
N SER A 148 -2.01 0.42 1.27
CA SER A 148 -0.78 0.92 0.63
C SER A 148 -0.43 2.32 1.10
N ARG A 149 -1.38 3.27 1.05
CA ARG A 149 -1.13 4.66 1.48
C ARG A 149 -0.80 4.78 2.96
N ILE A 150 -1.53 4.07 3.82
CA ILE A 150 -1.25 4.04 5.26
C ILE A 150 0.14 3.43 5.52
N ASN A 151 0.54 2.38 4.80
CA ASN A 151 1.88 1.80 4.92
C ASN A 151 2.98 2.78 4.53
N ASP A 152 2.79 3.55 3.46
CA ASP A 152 3.72 4.59 3.03
C ASP A 152 3.91 5.64 4.13
N LEU A 153 2.81 6.11 4.74
CA LEU A 153 2.83 7.06 5.86
C LEU A 153 3.42 6.50 7.16
N SER A 154 3.26 5.18 7.38
CA SER A 154 3.79 4.47 8.56
C SER A 154 5.30 4.21 8.45
N THR A 155 5.84 4.25 7.25
CA THR A 155 7.25 3.99 6.99
C THR A 155 8.03 5.30 7.12
N VAL A 156 8.97 5.37 8.09
CA VAL A 156 9.86 6.54 8.23
C VAL A 156 10.89 6.51 7.11
N GLY A 157 10.49 6.99 5.93
CA GLY A 157 11.30 7.32 4.76
C GLY A 157 12.22 6.20 4.26
N GLU A 158 12.03 5.81 3.00
CA GLU A 158 13.19 5.52 2.16
C GLU A 158 14.13 6.73 2.25
N ARG A 159 15.11 6.63 3.16
CA ARG A 159 16.18 7.60 3.23
C ARG A 159 16.84 7.57 1.85
N GLU A 160 16.99 8.73 1.21
CA GLU A 160 17.93 8.95 0.11
C GLU A 160 19.36 8.62 0.59
N GLY A 161 19.62 7.33 0.76
CA GLY A 161 20.82 6.76 1.30
C GLY A 161 20.92 5.40 0.67
N ASN A 162 22.06 5.16 0.01
CA ASN A 162 22.31 4.00 -0.84
C ASN A 162 21.53 2.77 -0.37
N SER A 163 20.62 2.27 -1.22
CA SER A 163 19.88 1.06 -0.92
C SER A 163 20.86 -0.04 -0.50
N PHE A 164 20.44 -0.97 0.36
CA PHE A 164 21.35 -2.04 0.79
C PHE A 164 21.95 -2.78 -0.42
N GLU A 165 21.21 -2.88 -1.52
CA GLU A 165 21.68 -3.37 -2.82
C GLU A 165 22.81 -2.50 -3.42
N GLN A 166 22.70 -1.17 -3.39
CA GLN A 166 23.79 -0.26 -3.80
C GLN A 166 25.02 -0.39 -2.88
N LEU A 167 24.84 -0.55 -1.57
CA LEU A 167 25.96 -0.80 -0.64
C LEU A 167 26.63 -2.15 -0.90
N VAL A 168 25.87 -3.17 -1.28
CA VAL A 168 26.40 -4.49 -1.66
C VAL A 168 27.13 -4.41 -3.00
N ALA A 169 26.60 -3.70 -3.99
CA ALA A 169 27.27 -3.48 -5.28
C ALA A 169 28.59 -2.72 -5.09
N GLU A 170 28.57 -1.60 -4.35
CA GLU A 170 29.74 -0.79 -4.07
C GLU A 170 30.81 -1.57 -3.26
N ARG A 171 30.39 -2.43 -2.32
CA ARG A 171 31.32 -3.29 -1.58
C ARG A 171 31.86 -4.44 -2.43
N THR A 172 31.05 -5.00 -3.33
CA THR A 172 31.48 -6.04 -4.27
C THR A 172 32.56 -5.50 -5.22
N GLU A 173 32.34 -4.31 -5.80
CA GLU A 173 33.34 -3.64 -6.65
C GLU A 173 34.66 -3.38 -5.90
N ARG A 174 34.58 -2.85 -4.67
CA ARG A 174 35.77 -2.61 -3.83
C ARG A 174 36.56 -3.87 -3.49
N TYR A 175 35.87 -5.01 -3.31
CA TYR A 175 36.50 -6.30 -2.99
C TYR A 175 37.24 -6.92 -4.19
N HIS A 176 36.75 -6.67 -5.40
CA HIS A 176 37.35 -7.16 -6.64
C HIS A 176 38.51 -6.27 -7.12
N GLU A 177 38.49 -4.96 -6.86
CA GLU A 177 39.63 -4.05 -7.12
C GLU A 177 40.83 -4.32 -6.21
N THR A 178 40.63 -4.82 -4.99
CA THR A 178 41.73 -5.13 -4.05
C THR A 178 42.26 -6.56 -4.18
N SER A 179 41.65 -7.38 -5.04
CA SER A 179 42.03 -8.79 -5.27
C SER A 179 42.69 -9.01 -6.64
N SER A 180 43.02 -7.96 -7.39
CA SER A 180 43.84 -7.98 -8.62
C SER A 180 45.20 -7.32 -8.37
#